data_AF-A0A535NY53-F1
#
_entry.id   AF-A0A535NY53-F1
#
_cell.length_a   1.000
_cell.length_b   1.000
_cell.length_c   1.000
_cell.angle_alpha   90.00
_cell.angle_beta   90.00
_cell.angle_gamma   90.00
#
_symmetry.space_group_name_H-M   'P 1'
#
loop_
_entity.id
_entity.type
_entity.pdbx_description
1 polymer ?
#
loop_
_entity_poly.entity_id
_entity_poly.type
_entity_poly.pdbx_seq_one_letter_code
_entity_poly.pdbx_strand_id
1 'polypeptide(L)'
;MEASADEQWARYGRALISSMSEVLTETPDDAHANLLETADYWLSVGLVLGLREPRQAERLLQVIEAHEPERGELERDATSLIGHALG
;
A
#
# COMPACT_ATOMS: atom_id res chain seq x y z
N MET A 1 23.79 7.03 -8.14
CA MET A 1 23.24 8.33 -7.71
C MET A 1 21.88 8.01 -7.14
N GLU A 2 21.65 8.24 -5.85
CA GLU A 2 20.30 8.08 -5.30
C GLU A 2 19.37 9.09 -5.99
N ALA A 3 18.16 8.65 -6.33
CA ALA A 3 17.14 9.52 -6.89
C ALA A 3 16.84 10.66 -5.90
N SER A 4 16.48 11.84 -6.40
CA SER A 4 16.09 12.93 -5.50
C SER A 4 14.86 12.54 -4.68
N ALA A 5 14.67 13.17 -3.52
CA ALA A 5 13.48 12.93 -2.70
C ALA A 5 12.18 13.15 -3.51
N ASP A 6 12.15 14.16 -4.38
CA ASP A 6 11.00 14.45 -5.25
C ASP A 6 10.75 13.33 -6.27
N GLU A 7 11.80 12.73 -6.82
CA GLU A 7 11.71 11.66 -7.81
C GLU A 7 11.24 10.34 -7.17
N GLN A 8 11.71 10.06 -5.95
CA GLN A 8 11.23 8.95 -5.12
C GLN A 8 9.76 9.15 -4.73
N TRP A 9 9.37 10.35 -4.35
CA TRP A 9 7.99 10.68 -4.00
C TRP A 9 7.05 10.55 -5.20
N ALA A 10 7.49 10.99 -6.37
CA ALA A 10 6.72 10.83 -7.61
C ALA A 10 6.56 9.35 -8.02
N ARG A 11 7.58 8.51 -7.81
CA ARG A 11 7.49 7.05 -8.02
C ARG A 11 6.50 6.41 -7.07
N TYR A 12 6.60 6.72 -5.78
CA TYR A 12 5.68 6.26 -4.76
C TYR A 12 4.23 6.63 -5.07
N GLY A 13 3.96 7.90 -5.40
CA GLY A 13 2.61 8.34 -5.75
C GLY A 13 2.03 7.60 -6.96
N ARG A 14 2.84 7.33 -8.00
CA ARG A 14 2.40 6.52 -9.14
C ARG A 14 2.10 5.07 -8.75
N ALA A 15 2.90 4.49 -7.87
CA ALA A 15 2.68 3.14 -7.38
C ALA A 15 1.36 3.05 -6.60
N LEU A 16 1.09 4.01 -5.71
CA LEU A 16 -0.16 4.07 -4.95
C LEU A 16 -1.39 4.24 -5.86
N ILE A 17 -1.32 5.15 -6.84
CA ILE A 17 -2.41 5.34 -7.82
C ILE A 17 -2.66 4.05 -8.62
N SER A 18 -1.59 3.36 -9.04
CA SER A 18 -1.71 2.10 -9.77
C SER A 18 -2.38 1.01 -8.92
N SER A 19 -1.95 0.86 -7.67
CA SER A 19 -2.53 -0.12 -6.73
C SER A 19 -3.98 0.19 -6.38
N MET A 20 -4.38 1.45 -6.37
CA MET A 20 -5.77 1.87 -6.11
C MET A 20 -6.64 2.00 -7.36
N SER A 21 -6.10 1.71 -8.55
CA SER A 21 -6.77 2.05 -9.82
C SER A 21 -8.19 1.52 -9.94
N GLU A 22 -8.45 0.28 -9.54
CA GLU A 22 -9.80 -0.32 -9.56
C GLU A 22 -10.76 0.45 -8.64
N VAL A 23 -10.35 0.72 -7.41
CA VAL A 23 -11.14 1.51 -6.44
C VAL A 23 -11.38 2.92 -6.95
N LEU A 24 -10.39 3.55 -7.56
CA LEU A 24 -10.54 4.90 -8.14
C LEU A 24 -11.50 4.90 -9.34
N THR A 25 -11.48 3.85 -10.18
CA THR A 25 -12.42 3.76 -11.32
C THR A 25 -13.88 3.63 -10.90
N GLU A 26 -14.14 3.11 -9.70
CA GLU A 26 -15.48 2.90 -9.16
C GLU A 26 -15.94 4.02 -8.21
N THR A 27 -15.08 4.99 -7.92
CA THR A 27 -15.37 6.07 -6.98
C THR A 27 -15.48 7.43 -7.67
N PRO A 28 -16.32 8.34 -7.15
CA PRO A 28 -16.40 9.71 -7.66
C PRO A 28 -15.06 10.46 -7.59
N ASP A 29 -14.74 11.26 -8.62
CA ASP A 29 -13.48 12.02 -8.73
C ASP A 29 -13.21 12.93 -7.52
N ASP A 30 -14.25 13.48 -6.91
CA ASP A 30 -14.14 14.36 -5.74
C ASP A 30 -13.71 13.61 -4.46
N ALA A 31 -13.87 12.28 -4.42
CA ALA A 31 -13.42 11.44 -3.31
C ALA A 31 -11.99 10.90 -3.49
N HIS A 32 -11.43 10.93 -4.71
CA HIS A 32 -10.14 10.29 -5.02
C HIS A 32 -8.99 10.79 -4.15
N ALA A 33 -8.90 12.10 -3.92
CA ALA A 33 -7.84 12.69 -3.10
C ALA A 33 -7.88 12.17 -1.66
N ASN A 34 -9.08 12.14 -1.06
CA ASN A 34 -9.26 11.62 0.30
C ASN A 34 -8.98 10.12 0.39
N LEU A 35 -9.34 9.35 -0.64
CA LEU A 35 -9.08 7.91 -0.69
C LEU A 35 -7.58 7.63 -0.79
N LEU A 36 -6.86 8.36 -1.64
CA LEU A 36 -5.40 8.24 -1.77
C LEU A 36 -4.68 8.64 -0.49
N GLU A 37 -5.08 9.74 0.16
CA GLU A 37 -4.52 10.15 1.46
C GLU A 37 -4.80 9.10 2.54
N THR A 38 -6.01 8.56 2.57
CA THR A 38 -6.39 7.49 3.51
C THR A 38 -5.54 6.24 3.27
N ALA A 39 -5.32 5.86 2.01
CA ALA A 39 -4.48 4.71 1.67
C ALA A 39 -3.01 4.94 2.04
N ASP A 40 -2.45 6.12 1.75
CA ASP A 40 -1.09 6.50 2.15
C ASP A 40 -0.89 6.43 3.68
N TYR A 41 -1.87 6.93 4.43
CA TYR A 41 -1.86 6.88 5.89
C TYR A 41 -1.86 5.43 6.40
N TRP A 42 -2.79 4.59 5.94
CA TRP A 42 -2.87 3.21 6.41
C TRP A 42 -1.67 2.36 5.97
N LEU A 43 -1.12 2.61 4.78
CA LEU A 43 0.14 2.00 4.35
C LEU A 43 1.27 2.39 5.30
N SER A 44 1.41 3.68 5.60
CA SER A 44 2.43 4.19 6.52
C SER A 44 2.31 3.56 7.92
N VAL A 45 1.08 3.43 8.43
CA VAL A 45 0.82 2.75 9.71
C VAL A 45 1.24 1.28 9.63
N GLY A 46 0.86 0.57 8.57
CA GLY A 46 1.23 -0.84 8.35
C GLY A 46 2.74 -1.04 8.31
N LEU A 47 3.48 -0.16 7.61
CA LEU A 47 4.94 -0.19 7.54
C LEU A 47 5.59 0.01 8.91
N VAL A 48 5.13 1.02 9.67
CA VAL A 48 5.65 1.28 11.02
C VAL A 48 5.39 0.09 11.95
N LEU A 49 4.20 -0.52 11.88
CA LEU A 49 3.85 -1.71 12.64
C LEU A 49 4.72 -2.92 12.25
N GLY A 50 4.86 -3.20 10.96
CA GLY A 50 5.67 -4.30 10.45
C GLY A 50 7.15 -4.17 10.81
N LEU A 51 7.69 -2.95 10.80
CA LEU A 51 9.09 -2.69 11.16
C LEU A 51 9.36 -2.76 12.67
N ARG A 52 8.43 -2.27 13.50
CA ARG A 52 8.65 -2.17 14.96
C ARG A 52 8.15 -3.38 15.74
N GLU A 53 7.05 -4.00 15.29
CA GLU A 53 6.35 -5.08 15.99
C GLU A 53 5.96 -6.20 15.01
N PRO A 54 6.93 -6.83 14.31
CA PRO A 54 6.66 -7.75 13.20
C PRO A 54 5.80 -8.95 13.59
N ARG A 55 6.01 -9.52 14.79
CA ARG A 55 5.22 -10.67 15.27
C ARG A 55 3.76 -10.30 15.54
N GLN A 56 3.49 -9.05 15.92
CA GLN A 56 2.15 -8.53 16.16
C GLN A 56 1.48 -8.25 14.81
N ALA A 57 2.21 -7.69 13.86
CA ALA A 57 1.74 -7.47 12.50
C ALA A 57 1.34 -8.80 11.83
N GLU A 58 2.15 -9.85 11.96
CA GLU A 58 1.81 -11.20 11.50
C GLU A 58 0.53 -11.74 12.14
N ARG A 59 0.39 -11.60 13.47
CA ARG A 59 -0.85 -12.00 14.17
C ARG A 59 -2.07 -11.21 13.73
N LEU A 60 -1.92 -9.90 13.48
CA LEU A 60 -3.01 -9.07 12.97
C LEU A 60 -3.41 -9.50 11.56
N LEU A 61 -2.44 -9.76 10.69
CA LEU A 61 -2.70 -10.26 9.33
C LEU A 61 -3.47 -11.59 9.37
N GLN A 62 -3.11 -12.50 10.28
CA GLN A 62 -3.84 -13.77 10.49
C GLN A 62 -5.28 -13.58 11.00
N VAL A 63 -5.58 -12.46 11.68
CA VAL A 63 -6.92 -12.17 12.20
C VAL A 63 -7.79 -11.45 11.17
N ILE A 64 -7.20 -10.54 10.38
CA ILE A 64 -7.90 -9.78 9.33
C ILE A 64 -8.26 -10.70 8.17
N GLU A 65 -7.31 -11.53 7.75
CA GLU A 65 -7.46 -12.44 6.60
C GLU A 65 -7.61 -13.88 7.11
N ALA A 66 -8.82 -14.19 7.58
CA ALA A 66 -9.13 -15.53 8.08
C ALA A 66 -9.05 -16.61 6.97
N HIS A 67 -9.05 -16.21 5.69
CA HIS A 67 -8.89 -17.12 4.55
C HIS A 67 -7.51 -16.95 3.88
N GLU A 68 -6.81 -18.08 3.70
CA GLU A 68 -5.53 -18.17 2.97
C GLU A 68 -5.51 -17.50 1.57
N PRO A 69 -6.58 -17.53 0.74
CA PRO A 69 -6.58 -16.89 -0.57
C PRO A 69 -6.42 -15.37 -0.51
N GLU A 70 -7.13 -14.72 0.43
CA GLU A 70 -7.15 -13.27 0.60
C GLU A 70 -5.77 -12.78 1.11
N ARG A 71 -5.13 -13.56 1.99
CA ARG A 71 -3.74 -13.31 2.41
C ARG A 71 -2.75 -13.39 1.24
N GLY A 72 -2.92 -14.38 0.37
CA GLY A 72 -2.08 -14.54 -0.81
C GLY A 72 -2.23 -13.38 -1.82
N GLU A 73 -3.40 -12.76 -1.90
CA GLU A 73 -3.65 -11.56 -2.71
C GLU A 73 -2.91 -10.36 -2.13
N LEU A 74 -3.04 -10.11 -0.83
CA LEU A 74 -2.32 -9.03 -0.13
C LEU A 74 -0.79 -9.12 -0.28
N GLU A 75 -0.21 -10.32 -0.20
CA GLU A 75 1.23 -10.52 -0.41
C GLU A 75 1.65 -10.16 -1.86
N ARG A 76 0.81 -10.50 -2.85
CA ARG A 76 1.07 -10.14 -4.25
C ARG A 76 0.95 -8.64 -4.47
N ASP A 77 -0.04 -8.01 -3.89
CA ASP A 77 -0.26 -6.56 -4.01
C ASP A 77 0.87 -5.78 -3.35
N ALA A 78 1.32 -6.21 -2.17
CA ALA A 78 2.49 -5.63 -1.51
C ALA A 78 3.76 -5.77 -2.37
N THR A 79 3.98 -6.94 -2.98
CA THR A 79 5.12 -7.18 -3.86
C THR A 79 5.07 -6.28 -5.11
N SER A 80 3.89 -6.16 -5.72
CA SER A 80 3.65 -5.29 -6.89
C SER A 80 3.91 -3.83 -6.55
N LEU A 81 3.37 -3.33 -5.43
CA LEU A 81 3.56 -1.97 -4.95
C LEU A 81 5.05 -1.66 -4.73
N ILE A 82 5.78 -2.56 -4.05
CA ILE A 82 7.23 -2.41 -3.83
C ILE A 82 7.99 -2.33 -5.16
N GLY A 83 7.66 -3.20 -6.11
CA GLY A 83 8.27 -3.19 -7.44
C GLY A 83 8.05 -1.88 -8.19
N HIS A 84 6.86 -1.28 -8.09
CA HIS A 84 6.57 0.02 -8.72
C HIS A 84 7.18 1.22 -7.98
N ALA A 85 7.22 1.18 -6.65
CA ALA A 85 7.70 2.29 -5.83
C ALA A 85 9.23 2.38 -5.80
N LEU A 86 9.92 1.24 -5.77
CA LEU A 86 11.37 1.14 -5.57
C LEU A 86 12.14 0.65 -6.81
N GLY A 87 11.45 0.16 -7.84
CA GLY A 87 12.03 -0.27 -9.12
C GLY A 87 12.27 0.88 -10.09
#